data_AF-A0A2A4WMR7-F1
#
_entry.id   AF-A0A2A4WMR7-F1
#
_cell.length_a   1.000
_cell.length_b   1.000
_cell.length_c   1.000
_cell.angle_alpha   90.00
_cell.angle_beta   90.00
_cell.angle_gamma   90.00
#
_symmetry.space_group_name_H-M   'P 1'
#
loop_
_entity.id
_entity.type
_entity.pdbx_description
1 polymer ?
#
loop_
_entity_poly.entity_id
_entity_poly.type
_entity_poly.pdbx_seq_one_letter_code
_entity_poly.pdbx_strand_id
1 'polypeptide(L)'
;MPTSIDRYKQEHSHDYLSNLPEFDFDEWASLHKNDPEAFEEKRIEWLTACIINAPQKYQKRLNGLMFHINSIRRLEKNPLQTCLKISAMMMDSLNDMRVFLSDLNSTISSETQTEIKKQQSAKILHFVQK
;
A
#
# COMPACT_ATOMS: atom_id res chain seq x y z
N MET A 1 -5.46 20.71 -18.19
CA MET A 1 -5.80 20.15 -16.86
C MET A 1 -4.70 19.18 -16.47
N PRO A 2 -4.06 19.32 -15.30
CA PRO A 2 -3.07 18.35 -14.83
C PRO A 2 -3.69 16.95 -14.77
N THR A 3 -2.96 15.91 -15.20
CA THR A 3 -3.48 14.54 -15.14
C THR A 3 -3.65 14.10 -13.69
N SER A 4 -4.45 13.05 -13.43
CA SER A 4 -4.59 12.49 -12.07
C SER A 4 -3.25 12.05 -11.47
N ILE A 5 -2.25 11.73 -12.31
CA ILE A 5 -0.87 11.44 -11.89
C ILE A 5 -0.14 12.73 -11.46
N ASP A 6 -0.34 13.85 -12.16
CA ASP A 6 0.27 15.14 -11.78
C ASP A 6 -0.28 15.67 -10.46
N ARG A 7 -1.58 15.49 -10.20
CA ARG A 7 -2.19 15.79 -8.89
C ARG A 7 -1.67 14.89 -7.78
N TYR A 8 -1.49 13.60 -8.06
CA TYR A 8 -0.90 12.65 -7.11
C TYR A 8 0.55 13.02 -6.77
N LYS A 9 1.35 13.44 -7.75
CA LYS A 9 2.71 13.93 -7.53
C LYS A 9 2.76 15.26 -6.77
N GLN A 10 1.78 16.15 -6.95
CA GLN A 10 1.68 17.41 -6.21
C GLN A 10 1.25 17.21 -4.74
N GLU A 11 0.37 16.25 -4.45
CA GLU A 11 -0.04 15.92 -3.07
C GLU A 11 0.98 15.07 -2.30
N HIS A 12 1.85 14.33 -2.99
CA HIS A 12 2.78 13.34 -2.40
C HIS A 12 4.26 13.65 -2.69
N SER A 13 4.60 14.92 -2.95
CA SER A 13 5.99 15.40 -3.06
C SER A 13 6.68 15.63 -1.71
N HIS A 14 6.00 15.38 -0.58
CA HIS A 14 6.63 15.40 0.73
C HIS A 14 7.33 14.06 0.91
N ASP A 15 8.65 14.08 1.02
CA ASP A 15 9.44 12.89 1.33
C ASP A 15 9.08 12.45 2.77
N TYR A 16 8.09 11.57 2.91
CA TYR A 16 7.60 11.12 4.22
C TYR A 16 8.68 10.41 5.05
N LEU A 17 9.81 10.06 4.43
CA LEU A 17 10.98 9.48 5.07
C LEU A 17 11.92 10.53 5.66
N SER A 18 11.84 11.81 5.25
CA SER A 18 12.77 12.85 5.71
C SER A 18 12.55 13.27 7.17
N ASN A 19 11.35 12.99 7.72
CA ASN A 19 10.98 13.31 9.10
C ASN A 19 10.95 12.06 10.00
N LEU A 20 11.49 10.93 9.53
CA LEU A 20 11.65 9.76 10.38
C LEU A 20 12.84 9.95 11.32
N PRO A 21 12.77 9.41 12.55
CA PRO A 21 13.94 9.34 13.42
C PRO A 21 15.02 8.51 12.72
N GLU A 22 16.28 8.92 12.86
CA GLU A 22 17.44 8.22 12.31
C GLU A 22 17.44 6.75 12.76
N PHE A 23 17.72 5.83 11.82
CA PHE A 23 17.73 4.40 12.07
C PHE A 23 19.15 3.85 11.89
N ASP A 24 19.78 3.49 13.00
CA ASP A 24 21.07 2.81 13.02
C ASP A 24 20.88 1.33 13.40
N PHE A 25 21.24 0.42 12.49
CA PHE A 25 21.10 -1.00 12.72
C PHE A 25 21.98 -1.52 13.87
N ASP A 26 23.22 -1.04 13.97
CA ASP A 26 24.18 -1.54 14.96
C ASP A 26 23.77 -1.12 16.37
N GLU A 27 23.26 0.12 16.51
CA GLU A 27 22.68 0.61 17.76
C GLU A 27 21.52 -0.29 18.23
N TRP A 28 20.55 -0.55 17.34
CA TRP A 28 19.36 -1.33 17.69
C TRP A 28 19.68 -2.80 17.98
N ALA A 29 20.62 -3.39 17.24
CA ALA A 29 21.08 -4.76 17.48
C ALA A 29 21.81 -4.88 18.83
N SER A 30 22.67 -3.91 19.17
CA SER A 30 23.32 -3.82 20.47
C SER A 30 22.30 -3.64 21.60
N LEU A 31 21.33 -2.74 21.42
CA LEU A 31 20.28 -2.47 22.41
C LEU A 31 19.46 -3.74 22.68
N HIS A 32 18.97 -4.43 21.65
CA HIS A 32 18.22 -5.69 21.82
C HIS A 32 19.02 -6.76 22.56
N LYS A 33 20.34 -6.83 22.35
CA LYS A 33 21.20 -7.83 23.01
C LYS A 33 21.41 -7.53 24.50
N ASN A 34 21.58 -6.25 24.84
CA ASN A 34 21.94 -5.83 26.19
C ASN A 34 20.71 -5.53 27.06
N ASP A 35 19.67 -4.96 26.46
CA ASP A 35 18.41 -4.58 27.11
C ASP A 35 17.22 -4.75 26.13
N PRO A 36 16.62 -5.96 26.11
CA PRO A 36 15.46 -6.23 25.27
C PRO A 36 14.24 -5.36 25.59
N GLU A 37 14.08 -4.89 26.83
CA GLU A 37 12.93 -4.09 27.25
C GLU A 37 13.05 -2.66 26.69
N ALA A 38 14.22 -2.03 26.86
CA ALA A 38 14.51 -0.73 26.26
C ALA A 38 14.42 -0.75 24.73
N PHE A 39 14.80 -1.86 24.08
CA PHE A 39 14.58 -2.03 22.65
C PHE A 39 13.09 -2.01 22.27
N GLU A 40 12.24 -2.70 23.04
CA GLU A 40 10.80 -2.75 22.77
C GLU A 40 10.15 -1.37 22.93
N GLU A 41 10.57 -0.60 23.94
CA GLU A 41 10.14 0.79 24.15
C GLU A 41 10.55 1.69 22.98
N LYS A 42 11.85 1.69 22.62
CA LYS A 42 12.37 2.49 21.50
C LYS A 42 11.70 2.12 20.18
N ARG A 43 11.40 0.83 19.95
CA ARG A 43 10.64 0.40 18.77
C ARG A 43 9.24 1.00 18.73
N ILE A 44 8.52 0.95 19.85
CA ILE A 44 7.16 1.49 19.91
C ILE A 44 7.18 2.99 19.62
N GLU A 45 8.09 3.74 20.23
CA GLU A 45 8.26 5.17 19.98
C GLU A 45 8.51 5.47 18.49
N TRP A 46 9.46 4.77 17.89
CA TRP A 46 9.83 4.95 16.48
C TRP A 46 8.65 4.64 15.54
N LEU A 47 7.92 3.55 15.79
CA LEU A 47 6.73 3.19 15.01
C LEU A 47 5.59 4.21 15.19
N THR A 48 5.37 4.70 16.42
CA THR A 48 4.38 5.73 16.69
C THR A 48 4.71 7.02 15.94
N ALA A 49 5.97 7.44 15.92
CA ALA A 49 6.43 8.58 15.13
C ALA A 49 6.16 8.38 13.62
N CYS A 50 6.45 7.19 13.09
CA CYS A 50 6.15 6.86 11.69
C CYS A 50 4.65 6.98 11.36
N ILE A 51 3.78 6.51 12.26
CA ILE A 51 2.33 6.58 12.07
C ILE A 51 1.85 8.04 12.14
N ILE A 52 2.34 8.83 13.10
CA ILE A 52 1.95 10.24 13.25
C ILE A 52 2.37 11.07 12.04
N ASN A 53 3.56 10.81 11.49
CA ASN A 53 4.07 11.50 10.31
C ASN A 53 3.39 11.08 8.99
N ALA A 54 2.66 9.96 8.99
CA ALA A 54 1.90 9.54 7.82
C ALA A 54 0.65 10.41 7.59
N PRO A 55 0.19 10.60 6.33
CA PRO A 55 -1.05 11.30 6.03
C PRO A 55 -2.24 10.76 6.84
N GLN A 56 -3.08 11.67 7.35
CA GLN A 56 -4.20 11.34 8.25
C GLN A 56 -5.12 10.22 7.71
N LYS A 57 -5.32 10.18 6.39
CA LYS A 57 -6.10 9.12 5.70
C LYS A 57 -5.56 7.70 5.95
N TYR A 58 -4.26 7.54 6.20
CA TYR A 58 -3.61 6.24 6.37
C TYR A 58 -3.37 5.85 7.83
N GLN A 59 -3.34 6.82 8.75
CA GLN A 59 -2.99 6.58 10.16
C GLN A 59 -3.87 5.50 10.82
N LYS A 60 -5.18 5.51 10.56
CA LYS A 60 -6.10 4.50 11.12
C LYS A 60 -5.73 3.09 10.66
N ARG A 61 -5.43 2.91 9.37
CA ARG A 61 -5.06 1.61 8.80
C ARG A 61 -3.69 1.15 9.30
N LEU A 62 -2.73 2.07 9.42
CA LEU A 62 -1.39 1.78 9.95
C LEU A 62 -1.43 1.34 11.42
N ASN A 63 -2.26 1.98 12.25
CA ASN A 63 -2.46 1.53 13.63
C ASN A 63 -3.03 0.12 13.72
N GLY A 64 -4.02 -0.22 12.88
CA GLY A 64 -4.56 -1.57 12.81
C GLY A 64 -3.51 -2.60 12.37
N LEU A 65 -2.68 -2.26 11.38
CA LEU A 65 -1.59 -3.12 10.92
C LEU A 65 -0.54 -3.34 12.02
N MET A 66 -0.14 -2.28 12.72
CA MET A 66 0.79 -2.36 13.86
C MET A 66 0.23 -3.27 14.95
N PHE A 67 -1.06 -3.16 15.28
CA PHE A 67 -1.72 -4.04 16.25
C PHE A 67 -1.66 -5.51 15.80
N HIS A 68 -1.91 -5.80 14.53
CA HIS A 68 -1.87 -7.15 13.99
C HIS A 68 -0.45 -7.73 14.06
N ILE A 69 0.55 -6.99 13.60
CA ILE A 69 1.97 -7.40 13.65
C ILE A 69 2.40 -7.69 15.09
N ASN A 70 2.08 -6.79 16.03
CA ASN A 70 2.40 -6.98 17.44
C ASN A 70 1.70 -8.20 18.03
N SER A 71 0.48 -8.51 17.58
CA SER A 71 -0.24 -9.70 18.03
C SER A 71 0.41 -10.99 17.50
N ILE A 72 0.85 -11.03 16.25
CA ILE A 72 1.63 -12.15 15.70
C ILE A 72 2.92 -12.34 16.53
N ARG A 73 3.65 -11.25 16.80
CA ARG A 73 4.87 -11.29 17.63
C ARG A 73 4.63 -11.84 19.04
N ARG A 74 3.48 -11.50 19.66
CA ARG A 74 3.13 -11.98 21.01
C ARG A 74 2.68 -13.43 21.04
N LEU A 75 1.98 -13.89 20.02
CA LEU A 75 1.44 -15.25 19.95
C LEU A 75 2.50 -16.27 19.56
N GLU A 76 3.40 -15.90 18.64
CA GLU A 76 4.46 -16.78 18.18
C GLU A 76 5.63 -16.80 19.17
N LYS A 77 5.95 -18.00 19.67
CA LYS A 77 7.08 -18.20 20.59
C LYS A 77 8.44 -18.27 19.89
N ASN A 78 8.45 -18.32 18.56
CA ASN A 78 9.66 -18.50 17.75
C ASN A 78 9.80 -17.33 16.75
N PRO A 79 10.94 -16.61 16.77
CA PRO A 79 11.16 -15.44 15.90
C PRO A 79 11.13 -15.79 14.40
N LEU A 80 11.54 -16.99 14.01
CA LEU A 80 11.46 -17.45 12.62
C LEU A 80 10.00 -17.64 12.18
N GLN A 81 9.15 -18.20 13.05
CA GLN A 81 7.72 -18.34 12.76
C GLN A 81 7.03 -16.99 12.67
N THR A 82 7.38 -16.05 13.55
CA THR A 82 6.93 -14.66 13.46
C THR A 82 7.30 -14.05 12.10
N CYS A 83 8.56 -14.21 11.67
CA CYS A 83 9.03 -13.72 10.38
C CYS A 83 8.24 -14.32 9.21
N LEU A 84 8.07 -15.65 9.19
CA LEU A 84 7.29 -16.33 8.15
C LEU A 84 5.86 -15.81 8.10
N LYS A 85 5.16 -15.69 9.23
CA LYS A 85 3.78 -15.20 9.28
C LYS A 85 3.64 -13.76 8.80
N ILE A 86 4.54 -12.87 9.24
CA ILE A 86 4.53 -11.47 8.79
C ILE A 86 4.81 -11.40 7.29
N SER A 87 5.77 -12.19 6.78
CA SER A 87 6.08 -12.23 5.35
C SER A 87 4.93 -12.76 4.50
N ALA A 88 4.20 -13.77 4.99
CA ALA A 88 3.01 -14.31 4.34
C ALA A 88 1.91 -13.24 4.25
N MET A 89 1.63 -12.54 5.37
CA MET A 89 0.65 -11.44 5.39
C MET A 89 0.99 -10.32 4.38
N MET A 90 2.27 -9.98 4.24
CA MET A 90 2.72 -9.00 3.23
C MET A 90 2.50 -9.52 1.81
N MET A 91 2.80 -10.80 1.58
CA MET A 91 2.62 -11.44 0.27
C MET A 91 1.14 -11.53 -0.12
N ASP A 92 0.27 -11.85 0.83
CA ASP A 92 -1.19 -11.87 0.63
C ASP A 92 -1.69 -10.50 0.19
N SER A 93 -1.26 -9.43 0.88
CA SER A 93 -1.62 -8.06 0.50
C SER A 93 -1.11 -7.68 -0.90
N LEU A 94 0.07 -8.16 -1.30
CA LEU A 94 0.59 -7.93 -2.65
C LEU A 94 -0.24 -8.67 -3.70
N ASN A 95 -0.62 -9.91 -3.40
CA ASN A 95 -1.47 -10.71 -4.27
C ASN A 95 -2.86 -10.08 -4.44
N ASP A 96 -3.47 -9.58 -3.36
CA ASP A 96 -4.74 -8.86 -3.42
C ASP A 96 -4.66 -7.63 -4.33
N MET A 97 -3.57 -6.85 -4.22
CA MET A 97 -3.33 -5.72 -5.11
C MET A 97 -3.18 -6.16 -6.56
N ARG A 98 -2.44 -7.24 -6.82
CA ARG A 98 -2.26 -7.79 -8.17
C ARG A 98 -3.59 -8.22 -8.78
N VAL A 99 -4.44 -8.93 -8.02
CA VAL A 99 -5.77 -9.36 -8.46
C VAL A 99 -6.63 -8.15 -8.78
N PHE A 100 -6.70 -7.18 -7.86
CA PHE A 100 -7.46 -5.95 -8.06
C PHE A 100 -7.02 -5.18 -9.33
N LEU A 101 -5.71 -5.05 -9.58
CA LEU A 101 -5.20 -4.41 -10.78
C LEU A 101 -5.54 -5.18 -12.06
N SER A 102 -5.51 -6.51 -12.01
CA SER A 102 -5.93 -7.37 -13.12
C SER A 102 -7.42 -7.17 -13.45
N ASP A 103 -8.27 -7.13 -12.43
CA ASP A 103 -9.72 -6.93 -12.58
C ASP A 103 -10.02 -5.55 -13.18
N LEU A 104 -9.36 -4.50 -12.69
CA LEU A 104 -9.48 -3.15 -13.26
C LEU A 104 -9.06 -3.13 -14.73
N ASN A 105 -7.93 -3.75 -15.09
CA ASN A 105 -7.46 -3.77 -16.47
C ASN A 105 -8.43 -4.52 -17.41
N SER A 106 -9.04 -5.60 -16.91
CA SER A 106 -10.06 -6.34 -17.67
C SER A 106 -11.33 -5.52 -17.90
N THR A 107 -11.75 -4.76 -16.89
CA THR A 107 -12.93 -3.88 -16.96
C THR A 107 -12.71 -2.77 -17.99
N ILE A 108 -11.58 -2.07 -17.91
CA ILE A 108 -11.19 -1.01 -18.86
C ILE A 108 -11.15 -1.56 -20.29
N SER A 109 -10.54 -2.75 -20.49
CA SER A 109 -10.44 -3.38 -21.80
C SER A 109 -11.80 -3.76 -22.39
N SER A 110 -12.78 -4.12 -21.54
CA SER A 110 -14.14 -4.46 -21.96
C SER A 110 -14.99 -3.24 -22.34
N GLU A 111 -14.85 -2.12 -21.62
CA GLU A 111 -15.57 -0.88 -21.90
C GLU A 111 -15.23 -0.34 -23.30
N THR A 112 -13.94 -0.41 -23.71
CA THR A 112 -13.49 -0.07 -25.07
C THR A 112 -14.11 -0.93 -26.18
N GLN A 113 -14.51 -2.18 -25.92
CA GLN A 113 -15.13 -3.04 -26.94
C GLN A 113 -16.63 -2.77 -27.10
N THR A 114 -17.32 -2.32 -26.04
CA THR A 114 -18.74 -1.94 -26.09
C THR A 114 -18.99 -0.67 -26.90
N GLU A 115 -18.09 0.31 -26.87
CA GLU A 115 -18.23 1.52 -27.68
C GLU A 115 -17.97 1.26 -29.18
N ILE A 116 -16.98 0.42 -29.52
CA ILE A 116 -16.67 0.07 -30.93
C ILE A 116 -17.83 -0.70 -31.57
N LYS A 117 -18.48 -1.64 -30.86
CA LYS A 117 -19.64 -2.39 -31.40
C LYS A 117 -20.90 -1.53 -31.57
N LYS A 118 -21.09 -0.49 -30.75
CA LYS A 118 -22.27 0.40 -30.84
C LYS A 118 -22.19 1.35 -32.05
N GLN A 119 -20.98 1.68 -32.52
CA GLN A 119 -20.75 2.57 -33.67
C GLN A 119 -20.85 1.87 -35.04
N GLN A 120 -20.89 0.52 -35.10
CA GLN A 120 -20.95 -0.23 -36.36
C GLN A 120 -22.36 -0.37 -36.96
N SER A 121 -23.40 0.12 -36.30
CA SER A 121 -24.77 0.12 -36.83
C SER A 121 -25.23 1.53 -37.15
N ALA A 122 -24.70 2.09 -38.24
CA ALA A 122 -25.28 3.27 -38.88
C ALA A 122 -26.16 2.82 -40.05
N LYS A 123 -27.42 3.26 -40.08
CA LYS A 123 -28.35 2.96 -41.18
C LYS A 123 -27.99 3.85 -42.38
N ILE A 124 -27.54 3.24 -43.47
CA ILE A 124 -27.23 3.93 -44.73
C ILE A 124 -28.53 4.57 -45.26
N LEU A 125 -28.54 5.90 -45.37
CA LEU A 125 -29.63 6.63 -46.03
C LEU A 125 -29.31 6.71 -47.53
N HIS A 126 -30.15 6.11 -48.36
CA HIS A 126 -30.06 6.25 -49.81
C HIS A 126 -30.52 7.65 -50.21
N PHE A 127 -29.63 8.40 -50.85
CA PHE A 127 -29.99 9.64 -51.53
C PHE A 127 -30.54 9.31 -52.91
N VAL A 128 -31.77 9.76 -53.20
CA VAL A 128 -32.30 9.78 -54.56
C VAL A 128 -31.82 11.06 -55.23
N GLN A 129 -30.97 10.91 -56.24
CA GLN A 129 -30.53 12.02 -57.09
C GLN A 129 -31.69 12.39 -58.03
N LYS A 130 -32.07 13.67 -58.02
CA LYS A 130 -33.17 14.22 -58.81
C LYS A 130 -32.70 14.62 -60.20
#